data_AF-A0A2D0H8P5-F1
#
_entry.id   AF-A0A2D0H8P5-F1
#
_cell.length_a   1.000
_cell.length_b   1.000
_cell.length_c   1.000
_cell.angle_alpha   90.00
_cell.angle_beta   90.00
_cell.angle_gamma   90.00
#
_symmetry.space_group_name_H-M   'P 1'
#
loop_
_entity.id
_entity.type
_entity.pdbx_description
1 polymer ?
#
loop_
_entity_poly.entity_id
_entity_poly.type
_entity_poly.pdbx_seq_one_letter_code
_entity_poly.pdbx_strand_id
1 'polypeptide(L)' 'MRSPDQITLPQTDNHKQSRISSPPVVPKRASGGFALLDSLHRHGVDYIFGYPGGAILPIYDDLYKV' A
#
# COMPACT_ATOMS: atom_id res chain seq x y z
N MET A 1 -57.07 25.02 16.15
CA MET A 1 -56.26 24.08 15.35
C MET A 1 -55.60 24.84 14.20
N ARG A 2 -54.29 25.08 14.26
CA ARG A 2 -53.46 25.49 13.11
C ARG A 2 -52.21 24.61 13.13
N SER A 3 -51.99 23.88 12.04
CA SER A 3 -50.87 22.98 11.81
C SER A 3 -49.55 23.76 11.68
N PRO A 4 -48.39 23.15 11.99
CA PRO A 4 -47.10 23.82 11.97
C PRO A 4 -46.58 24.02 10.53
N ASP A 5 -46.12 25.22 10.22
CA ASP A 5 -45.43 25.52 8.96
C ASP A 5 -44.13 24.70 8.87
N GLN A 6 -44.02 23.87 7.83
CA GLN A 6 -42.82 23.12 7.51
C GLN A 6 -41.74 24.06 6.99
N ILE A 7 -40.66 24.22 7.75
CA ILE A 7 -39.44 24.89 7.29
C ILE A 7 -38.69 23.90 6.39
N THR A 8 -38.84 24.04 5.08
CA THR A 8 -38.04 23.34 4.06
C THR A 8 -36.58 23.76 4.19
N LEU A 9 -35.68 22.83 4.53
CA LEU A 9 -34.23 23.06 4.46
C LEU A 9 -33.82 23.25 2.99
N PRO A 10 -32.94 24.22 2.67
CA PRO A 10 -32.39 24.34 1.33
C PRO A 10 -31.52 23.11 1.01
N GLN A 11 -31.88 22.38 -0.04
CA GLN A 11 -31.06 21.33 -0.63
C GLN A 11 -29.77 21.97 -1.15
N THR A 12 -28.65 21.69 -0.50
CA THR A 12 -27.33 22.07 -0.99
C THR A 12 -26.83 20.98 -1.93
N ASP A 13 -26.70 21.34 -3.21
CA ASP A 13 -26.10 20.55 -4.28
C ASP A 13 -24.64 20.18 -3.94
N ASN A 14 -24.44 19.02 -3.32
CA ASN A 14 -23.11 18.46 -3.14
C ASN A 14 -22.77 17.55 -4.32
N HIS A 15 -22.16 18.20 -5.32
CA HIS A 15 -21.01 17.75 -6.09
C HIS A 15 -20.83 16.23 -6.15
N LYS A 16 -21.16 15.68 -7.33
CA LYS A 16 -20.81 14.35 -7.81
C LYS A 16 -19.28 14.17 -7.74
N GLN A 17 -18.77 13.81 -6.56
CA GLN A 17 -17.40 13.39 -6.34
C GLN A 17 -17.22 12.08 -7.10
N SER A 18 -16.67 12.17 -8.31
CA SER A 18 -16.03 11.04 -8.97
C SER A 18 -14.87 10.61 -8.08
N ARG A 19 -15.16 9.82 -7.04
CA ARG A 19 -14.13 9.10 -6.30
C ARG A 19 -13.54 8.13 -7.31
N ILE A 20 -12.36 8.46 -7.82
CA ILE A 20 -11.48 7.51 -8.46
C ILE A 20 -11.23 6.43 -7.42
N SER A 21 -12.03 5.37 -7.44
CA SER A 21 -11.86 4.22 -6.57
C SER A 21 -10.70 3.43 -7.12
N SER A 22 -9.48 3.88 -6.85
CA SER A 22 -8.34 2.98 -6.95
C SER A 22 -8.65 1.78 -6.05
N PRO A 23 -8.49 0.53 -6.55
CA PRO A 23 -8.69 -0.63 -5.71
C PRO A 23 -7.79 -0.49 -4.47
N PRO A 24 -8.27 -0.86 -3.27
CA PRO A 24 -7.46 -0.78 -2.07
C PRO A 24 -6.18 -1.60 -2.29
N VAL A 25 -5.02 -0.97 -2.15
CA VAL A 25 -3.73 -1.66 -2.23
C VAL A 25 -3.62 -2.50 -0.97
N VAL A 26 -3.99 -3.79 -1.08
CA VAL A 26 -3.85 -4.74 0.02
C VAL A 26 -2.37 -5.08 0.17
N PRO A 27 -1.73 -4.79 1.31
CA PRO A 27 -0.32 -5.13 1.51
C PRO A 27 -0.15 -6.65 1.43
N LYS A 28 0.69 -7.11 0.50
CA LYS A 28 1.06 -8.51 0.37
C LYS A 28 2.07 -8.84 1.48
N ARG A 29 1.81 -9.91 2.24
CA ARG A 29 2.78 -10.44 3.21
C ARG A 29 3.98 -11.02 2.46
N ALA A 30 5.18 -10.72 2.94
CA ALA A 30 6.45 -11.22 2.43
C ALA A 30 7.44 -11.39 3.59
N SER A 31 8.48 -12.21 3.40
CA SER A 31 9.66 -12.21 4.28
C SER A 31 10.43 -10.90 4.11
N GLY A 32 11.22 -10.53 5.13
CA GLY A 32 12.11 -9.38 5.05
C GLY A 32 13.16 -9.51 3.94
N GLY A 33 13.68 -10.72 3.72
CA GLY A 33 14.62 -11.01 2.63
C GLY A 33 13.99 -10.75 1.27
N PHE A 34 12.87 -11.40 0.96
CA PHE A 34 12.15 -11.16 -0.29
C PHE A 34 11.84 -9.68 -0.52
N ALA A 35 11.32 -8.97 0.49
CA ALA A 35 10.98 -7.55 0.34
C ALA A 35 12.21 -6.68 0.02
N LEU A 36 13.36 -7.00 0.61
CA LEU A 36 14.62 -6.33 0.30
C LEU A 36 15.07 -6.61 -1.14
N LEU A 37 15.09 -7.89 -1.55
CA LEU A 37 15.54 -8.29 -2.88
C LEU A 37 14.64 -7.73 -4.00
N ASP A 38 13.33 -7.79 -3.82
CA ASP A 38 12.34 -7.19 -4.74
C ASP A 38 12.56 -5.68 -4.88
N SER A 39 12.88 -4.99 -3.78
CA SER A 39 13.22 -3.56 -3.82
C SER A 39 14.49 -3.30 -4.63
N LEU A 40 15.57 -4.05 -4.37
CA LEU A 40 16.83 -3.92 -5.09
C LEU A 40 16.65 -4.18 -6.59
N HIS A 41 15.88 -5.21 -6.95
CA HIS A 41 15.58 -5.53 -8.34
C HIS A 41 14.82 -4.41 -9.05
N ARG A 42 13.77 -3.85 -8.42
CA ARG A 42 13.01 -2.70 -8.97
C ARG A 42 13.86 -1.45 -9.16
N HIS A 43 14.93 -1.32 -8.39
CA HIS A 43 15.90 -0.23 -8.49
C HIS A 43 17.06 -0.52 -9.46
N GLY A 44 17.05 -1.67 -10.16
CA GLY A 44 18.07 -2.01 -11.15
C GLY A 44 19.45 -2.26 -10.55
N VAL A 45 19.51 -2.79 -9.33
CA VAL A 45 20.79 -3.13 -8.68
C VAL A 45 21.33 -4.44 -9.26
N ASP A 46 22.50 -4.37 -9.89
CA ASP A 46 23.17 -5.54 -10.49
C ASP A 46 24.14 -6.25 -9.53
N TYR A 47 24.75 -5.52 -8.59
CA TYR A 47 25.79 -6.04 -7.69
C TYR A 47 25.53 -5.69 -6.23
N ILE A 48 25.70 -6.67 -5.36
CA ILE A 48 25.62 -6.52 -3.90
C ILE A 48 26.96 -6.96 -3.29
N PHE A 49 27.59 -6.07 -2.54
CA PHE A 49 28.78 -6.40 -1.75
C PHE A 49 28.37 -6.50 -0.28
N GLY A 50 28.58 -7.67 0.32
CA GLY A 50 28.16 -7.95 1.69
C GLY A 50 29.31 -8.49 2.55
N TYR A 51 29.16 -8.35 3.86
CA TYR A 51 30.01 -9.01 4.85
C TYR A 51 29.17 -10.06 5.59
N PRO A 52 29.60 -11.33 5.65
CA PRO A 52 28.79 -12.40 6.21
C PRO A 52 28.62 -12.28 7.73
N GLY A 53 27.53 -12.84 8.24
CA GLY A 53 27.23 -12.91 9.68
C GLY A 53 25.92 -13.65 9.98
N GLY A 54 25.69 -14.04 11.23
CA GLY A 54 24.51 -14.84 11.60
C GLY A 54 23.16 -14.12 11.42
N ALA A 55 23.11 -12.82 11.66
CA ALA A 55 21.88 -12.04 11.58
C ALA A 55 21.36 -11.83 10.15
N ILE A 56 22.23 -11.93 9.14
CA ILE A 56 21.90 -11.67 7.74
C ILE A 56 21.53 -12.95 6.95
N LEU A 57 21.63 -14.14 7.56
CA LEU A 57 21.32 -15.43 6.91
C LEU A 57 19.93 -15.49 6.25
N PRO A 58 18.83 -14.96 6.84
CA PRO A 58 17.52 -15.01 6.20
C PRO A 58 17.45 -14.33 4.82
N ILE A 59 18.34 -13.36 4.56
CA ILE A 59 18.43 -12.69 3.25
C ILE A 59 19.15 -13.58 2.24
N TYR A 60 20.22 -14.29 2.64
CA TYR A 60 20.90 -15.26 1.78
C TYR A 60 20.02 -16.44 1.41
N ASP A 61 19.21 -16.93 2.37
CA ASP A 61 18.23 -18.00 2.12
C ASP A 61 17.21 -17.60 1.05
N ASP A 62 16.76 -16.35 1.05
CA ASP A 62 15.84 -15.83 0.05
C ASP A 62 16.55 -15.53 -1.28
N LEU A 63 17.80 -15.08 -1.27
CA LEU A 63 18.61 -14.87 -2.47
C LEU A 63 18.84 -16.16 -3.26
N TYR A 64 19.04 -17.29 -2.59
CA TYR A 64 19.23 -18.57 -3.25
C TYR A 64 17.94 -19.10 -3.94
N LYS A 65 16.77 -18.54 -3.63
CA LYS A 65 15.49 -18.92 -4.22
C LYS A 65 15.11 -18.11 -5.45
N VAL A 66 15.82 -17.00 -5.71
CA VAL A 66 15.66 -16.14 -6.90
C VAL A 66 16.44 -16.72 -8.06
#